data_AF-A0A3D4T0I7-F1
#
_entry.id   AF-A0A3D4T0I7-F1
#
_cell.length_a   1.000
_cell.length_b   1.000
_cell.length_c   1.000
_cell.angle_alpha   90.00
_cell.angle_beta   90.00
_cell.angle_gamma   90.00
#
_symmetry.space_group_name_H-M   'P 1'
#
loop_
_entity.id
_entity.type
_entity.pdbx_description
1 polymer ?
#
loop_
_entity_poly.entity_id
_entity_poly.type
_entity_poly.pdbx_seq_one_letter_code
_entity_poly.pdbx_strand_id
1 'polypeptide(L)'
;AEDVRAEFAEEGFRPQVFRTQIAQARTFMSELTTWRSTPPDLGDIPVTVIAGMLPGDGIPAAARRSAIAAYRARAASYRNGRFVAASHSAHYVPVTDAELVAAEIGRIARLR
;
A
#
# COMPACT_ATOMS: atom_id res chain seq x y z
N ALA A 1 -17.43 -12.63 -17.09
CA ALA A 1 -16.40 -12.75 -16.04
C ALA A 1 -16.77 -13.98 -15.24
N GLU A 2 -15.84 -14.92 -15.11
CA GLU A 2 -15.97 -16.08 -14.23
C GLU A 2 -16.16 -15.61 -12.79
N ASP A 3 -16.89 -16.37 -11.96
CA ASP A 3 -17.21 -15.95 -10.60
C ASP A 3 -15.97 -16.06 -9.70
N VAL A 4 -15.19 -14.98 -9.64
CA VAL A 4 -13.98 -14.84 -8.81
C VAL A 4 -14.23 -15.25 -7.35
N ARG A 5 -15.46 -15.06 -6.83
CA ARG A 5 -15.79 -15.49 -5.47
C ARG A 5 -15.79 -17.00 -5.34
N ALA A 6 -16.35 -17.71 -6.32
CA ALA A 6 -16.44 -19.16 -6.32
C ALA A 6 -15.04 -19.80 -6.42
N GLU A 7 -14.21 -19.31 -7.34
CA GLU A 7 -12.81 -19.76 -7.47
C GLU A 7 -12.01 -19.48 -6.20
N PHE A 8 -12.12 -18.28 -5.62
CA PHE A 8 -11.41 -17.95 -4.39
C PHE A 8 -11.84 -18.84 -3.22
N ALA A 9 -13.13 -19.22 -3.15
CA ALA A 9 -13.61 -20.15 -2.14
C ALA A 9 -13.04 -21.58 -2.33
N GLU A 10 -12.88 -22.01 -3.58
CA GLU A 10 -12.34 -23.35 -3.90
C GLU A 10 -10.82 -23.45 -3.69
N GLU A 11 -10.08 -22.40 -4.03
CA GLU A 11 -8.62 -22.46 -4.13
C GLU A 11 -7.90 -21.66 -3.04
N GLY A 12 -8.50 -20.56 -2.56
CA GLY A 12 -7.85 -19.59 -1.68
C GLY A 12 -7.47 -20.11 -0.30
N PHE A 13 -8.00 -21.28 0.10
CA PHE A 13 -7.76 -21.89 1.41
C PHE A 13 -7.09 -23.27 1.32
N ARG A 14 -6.54 -23.64 0.17
CA ARG A 14 -5.82 -24.92 0.03
C ARG A 14 -4.52 -24.89 0.87
N PRO A 15 -4.07 -26.03 1.43
CA PRO A 15 -2.84 -26.08 2.23
C PRO A 15 -1.60 -25.50 1.53
N GLN A 16 -1.54 -25.62 0.21
CA GLN A 16 -0.44 -25.06 -0.60
C GLN A 16 -0.41 -23.53 -0.56
N VAL A 17 -1.56 -22.85 -0.49
CA VAL A 17 -1.64 -21.38 -0.34
C VAL A 17 -1.00 -20.96 0.98
N PHE A 18 -1.33 -21.63 2.08
CA PHE A 18 -0.75 -21.34 3.39
C PHE A 18 0.75 -21.61 3.43
N ARG A 19 1.23 -22.70 2.80
CA ARG A 19 2.68 -22.96 2.68
C ARG A 19 3.40 -21.83 1.94
N THR A 20 2.82 -21.34 0.85
CA THR A 20 3.34 -20.19 0.11
C THR A 20 3.35 -18.92 0.96
N GLN A 21 2.25 -18.62 1.66
CA GLN A 21 2.16 -17.46 2.55
C GLN A 21 3.23 -17.50 3.66
N ILE A 22 3.46 -18.67 4.28
CA ILE A 22 4.52 -18.86 5.28
C ILE A 22 5.90 -18.63 4.65
N ALA A 23 6.14 -19.18 3.46
CA ALA A 23 7.41 -19.00 2.76
C ALA A 23 7.67 -17.52 2.42
N GLN A 24 6.64 -16.78 1.99
CA GLN A 24 6.70 -15.34 1.74
C GLN A 24 6.91 -14.53 3.02
N ALA A 25 6.29 -14.93 4.12
CA ALA A 25 6.40 -14.25 5.41
C ALA A 25 7.70 -14.56 6.17
N ARG A 26 8.49 -15.55 5.72
CA ARG A 26 9.66 -16.09 6.44
C ARG A 26 10.63 -15.02 6.93
N THR A 27 10.84 -13.96 6.16
CA THR A 27 11.79 -12.88 6.45
C THR A 27 11.11 -11.55 6.75
N PHE A 28 9.78 -11.48 6.70
CA PHE A 28 9.02 -10.23 6.72
C PHE A 28 9.37 -9.34 7.92
N MET A 29 9.37 -9.90 9.14
CA MET A 29 9.62 -9.12 10.36
C MET A 29 11.08 -8.66 10.48
N SER A 30 12.04 -9.50 10.07
CA SER A 30 13.45 -9.12 10.06
C SER A 30 13.72 -8.04 9.02
N GLU A 31 13.18 -8.18 7.81
CA GLU A 31 13.34 -7.20 6.73
C GLU A 31 12.67 -5.87 7.08
N LEU A 32 11.47 -5.91 7.67
CA LEU A 32 10.79 -4.71 8.15
C LEU A 32 11.61 -3.97 9.21
N THR A 33 12.25 -4.73 10.11
CA THR A 33 13.15 -4.15 11.13
C THR A 33 14.36 -3.49 10.47
N THR A 34 15.01 -4.18 9.53
CA THR A 34 16.14 -3.65 8.77
C THR A 34 15.77 -2.40 7.97
N TRP A 35 14.64 -2.39 7.25
CA TRP A 35 14.22 -1.23 6.45
C TRP A 35 13.78 -0.03 7.30
N ARG A 36 13.33 -0.27 8.53
CA ARG A 36 13.01 0.80 9.48
C ARG A 36 14.27 1.49 10.00
N SER A 37 15.36 0.75 10.23
CA SER A 37 16.63 1.31 10.71
C SER A 37 17.55 1.81 9.59
N THR A 38 17.47 1.17 8.42
CA THR A 38 18.40 1.38 7.30
C THR A 38 17.61 1.36 5.99
N PRO A 39 16.74 2.35 5.75
CA PRO A 39 16.02 2.44 4.49
C PRO A 39 17.00 2.71 3.34
N PRO A 40 16.73 2.20 2.12
CA PRO A 40 17.51 2.58 0.95
C PRO A 40 17.37 4.08 0.68
N ASP A 41 18.47 4.70 0.27
CA ASP A 41 18.43 6.07 -0.26
C ASP A 41 17.85 6.05 -1.68
N LEU A 42 16.75 6.76 -1.87
CA LEU A 42 16.08 6.87 -3.16
C LEU A 42 16.59 8.07 -3.99
N GLY A 43 17.49 8.89 -3.42
CA GLY A 43 18.03 10.07 -4.08
C GLY A 43 16.93 11.00 -4.59
N ASP A 44 16.96 11.28 -5.89
CA ASP A 44 16.02 12.18 -6.56
C ASP A 44 14.77 11.47 -7.15
N ILE A 45 14.60 10.16 -6.93
CA ILE A 45 13.42 9.44 -7.43
C ILE A 45 12.14 10.09 -6.86
N PRO A 46 11.22 10.58 -7.71
CA PRO A 46 9.95 11.11 -7.24
C PRO A 46 9.10 10.02 -6.60
N VAL A 47 8.59 10.27 -5.39
CA VAL A 47 7.74 9.31 -4.66
C VAL A 47 6.41 9.96 -4.31
N THR A 48 5.30 9.38 -4.78
CA THR A 48 3.97 9.70 -4.26
C THR A 48 3.49 8.60 -3.33
N VAL A 49 3.12 8.96 -2.10
CA VAL A 49 2.39 8.10 -1.15
C VAL A 49 0.92 8.47 -1.20
N ILE A 50 0.09 7.60 -1.78
CA ILE A 50 -1.37 7.76 -1.83
C ILE A 50 -1.98 6.96 -0.69
N ALA A 51 -2.79 7.62 0.14
CA ALA A 51 -3.41 7.00 1.30
C ALA A 51 -4.93 7.16 1.29
N GLY A 52 -5.64 6.03 1.46
CA GLY A 52 -7.06 6.06 1.77
C GLY A 52 -7.31 6.64 3.15
N MET A 53 -8.33 7.49 3.25
CA MET A 53 -8.60 8.30 4.43
C MET A 53 -9.69 7.71 5.33
N LEU A 54 -10.49 6.78 4.82
CA LEU A 54 -11.63 6.22 5.54
C LEU A 54 -11.25 4.98 6.36
N PRO A 55 -11.85 4.78 7.55
CA PRO A 55 -11.85 3.46 8.18
C PRO A 55 -12.66 2.47 7.32
N GLY A 56 -12.42 1.17 7.47
CA GLY A 56 -13.06 0.13 6.65
C GLY A 56 -12.14 -1.05 6.40
N ASP A 57 -12.64 -2.09 5.73
CA ASP A 57 -11.87 -3.28 5.34
C ASP A 57 -11.17 -3.98 6.52
N GLY A 58 -11.84 -3.99 7.68
CA GLY A 58 -11.29 -4.54 8.93
C GLY A 58 -10.30 -3.62 9.65
N ILE A 59 -10.05 -2.39 9.15
CA ILE A 59 -9.16 -1.41 9.77
C ILE A 59 -9.96 -0.40 10.62
N PRO A 60 -9.78 -0.40 11.96
CA PRO A 60 -10.45 0.57 12.83
C PRO A 60 -9.99 2.01 12.61
N ALA A 61 -10.84 2.98 12.97
CA ALA A 61 -10.53 4.41 12.83
C ALA A 61 -9.24 4.83 13.53
N ALA A 62 -8.93 4.28 14.71
CA ALA A 62 -7.68 4.57 15.41
C ALA A 62 -6.45 4.09 14.62
N ALA A 63 -6.49 2.85 14.12
CA ALA A 63 -5.42 2.30 13.29
C ALA A 63 -5.26 3.09 11.98
N ARG A 64 -6.37 3.50 11.34
CA ARG A 64 -6.35 4.36 10.16
C ARG A 64 -5.65 5.69 10.41
N ARG A 65 -5.95 6.37 11.54
CA ARG A 65 -5.28 7.62 11.91
C ARG A 65 -3.76 7.43 12.09
N SER A 66 -3.36 6.37 12.79
CA SER A 66 -1.93 6.04 12.96
C SER A 66 -1.24 5.75 11.63
N ALA A 67 -1.90 5.00 10.73
CA ALA A 67 -1.39 4.72 9.40
C ALA A 67 -1.22 6.01 8.57
N ILE A 68 -2.23 6.89 8.55
CA ILE A 68 -2.15 8.19 7.84
C ILE A 68 -0.99 9.03 8.36
N ALA A 69 -0.78 9.09 9.67
CA ALA A 69 0.36 9.80 10.25
C ALA A 69 1.70 9.22 9.78
N ALA A 70 1.84 7.89 9.78
CA ALA A 70 3.03 7.21 9.27
C ALA A 70 3.26 7.45 7.78
N TYR A 71 2.21 7.45 6.95
CA TYR A 71 2.28 7.74 5.52
C TYR A 71 2.73 9.17 5.24
N ARG A 72 2.21 10.14 5.99
CA ARG A 72 2.65 11.54 5.89
C ARG A 72 4.12 11.68 6.27
N ALA A 73 4.54 11.07 7.37
CA ALA A 73 5.94 11.09 7.80
C ALA A 73 6.86 10.45 6.75
N ARG A 74 6.42 9.33 6.15
CA ARG A 74 7.19 8.65 5.11
C ARG A 74 7.31 9.48 3.84
N ALA A 75 6.23 10.09 3.36
CA ALA A 75 6.30 11.01 2.23
C ALA A 75 7.27 12.16 2.50
N ALA A 76 7.22 12.75 3.70
CA ALA A 76 8.12 13.84 4.10
C ALA A 76 9.60 13.42 4.23
N SER A 77 9.89 12.13 4.42
CA SER A 77 11.28 11.64 4.51
C SER A 77 12.00 11.55 3.16
N TYR A 78 11.27 11.63 2.05
CA TYR A 78 11.86 11.60 0.71
C TYR A 78 12.07 13.01 0.17
N ARG A 79 13.23 13.25 -0.47
CA ARG A 79 13.57 14.56 -1.07
C ARG A 79 12.49 15.06 -2.03
N ASN A 80 12.01 14.18 -2.91
CA ASN A 80 10.96 14.46 -3.89
C ASN A 80 9.64 13.74 -3.52
N GLY A 81 9.37 13.66 -2.22
CA GLY A 81 8.21 12.99 -1.66
C GLY A 81 6.93 13.83 -1.69
N ARG A 82 5.80 13.18 -1.98
CA ARG A 82 4.47 13.79 -2.01
C ARG A 82 3.48 12.88 -1.30
N PHE A 83 2.64 13.47 -0.45
CA PHE A 83 1.50 12.78 0.16
C PHE A 83 0.21 13.18 -0.58
N VAL A 84 -0.63 12.19 -0.88
CA VAL A 84 -1.93 12.39 -1.54
C VAL A 84 -3.02 11.67 -0.76
N ALA A 85 -4.07 12.41 -0.40
CA ALA A 85 -5.22 11.89 0.32
C ALA A 85 -6.29 11.40 -0.66
N ALA A 86 -6.62 10.11 -0.60
CA ALA A 86 -7.76 9.51 -1.29
C ALA A 86 -8.97 9.56 -0.36
N SER A 87 -9.65 10.71 -0.34
CA SER A 87 -10.70 11.05 0.63
C SER A 87 -11.92 10.12 0.60
N HIS A 88 -12.17 9.45 -0.54
CA HIS A 88 -13.31 8.54 -0.72
C HIS A 88 -12.93 7.07 -0.52
N SER A 89 -11.66 6.79 -0.22
CA SER A 89 -11.12 5.43 -0.17
C SER A 89 -10.78 4.96 1.24
N ALA A 90 -11.02 3.67 1.50
CA ALA A 90 -10.48 2.94 2.64
C ALA A 90 -9.16 2.23 2.25
N HIS A 91 -9.08 0.89 2.27
CA HIS A 91 -7.85 0.19 1.92
C HIS A 91 -7.63 0.11 0.39
N TYR A 92 -8.70 -0.09 -0.38
CA TYR A 92 -8.63 -0.38 -1.81
C TYR A 92 -8.65 0.86 -2.72
N VAL A 93 -7.73 1.80 -2.49
CA VAL A 93 -7.61 3.04 -3.30
C VAL A 93 -7.57 2.79 -4.82
N PRO A 94 -6.85 1.78 -5.35
CA PRO A 94 -6.85 1.52 -6.80
C PRO A 94 -8.20 1.11 -7.38
N VAL A 95 -9.17 0.72 -6.54
CA VAL A 95 -10.52 0.35 -6.93
C VAL A 95 -11.48 1.52 -6.76
N THR A 96 -11.41 2.24 -5.63
CA THR A 96 -12.37 3.28 -5.27
C THR A 96 -12.01 4.69 -5.76
N ASP A 97 -10.72 4.96 -6.01
CA ASP A 97 -10.21 6.22 -6.58
C ASP A 97 -9.17 5.92 -7.68
N ALA A 98 -9.52 5.09 -8.66
CA ALA A 98 -8.61 4.64 -9.72
C ALA A 98 -8.02 5.80 -10.54
N GLU A 99 -8.83 6.81 -10.82
CA GLU A 99 -8.45 8.01 -11.56
C GLU A 99 -7.38 8.83 -10.82
N LEU A 100 -7.44 8.86 -9.48
CA LEU A 100 -6.42 9.52 -8.65
C LEU A 100 -5.07 8.81 -8.81
N VAL A 101 -5.08 7.48 -8.78
CA VAL A 101 -3.87 6.66 -8.99
C VAL A 101 -3.31 6.89 -10.39
N ALA A 102 -4.16 6.84 -11.42
CA ALA A 102 -3.74 7.09 -12.80
C ALA A 102 -3.18 8.51 -13.00
N ALA A 103 -3.78 9.52 -12.38
CA ALA A 103 -3.31 10.90 -12.44
C ALA A 103 -1.92 11.07 -11.82
N GLU A 104 -1.66 10.47 -10.65
CA GLU A 104 -0.36 10.53 -9.98
C GLU A 104 0.72 9.73 -10.73
N ILE A 105 0.38 8.59 -11.33
CA ILE A 105 1.29 7.88 -12.26
C ILE A 105 1.65 8.77 -13.45
N GLY A 106 0.64 9.36 -14.10
CA GLY A 106 0.85 10.27 -15.23
C GLY A 106 1.69 11.49 -14.84
N ARG A 107 1.49 12.03 -13.64
CA ARG A 107 2.30 13.13 -13.10
C ARG A 107 3.77 12.71 -13.02
N ILE A 108 4.07 11.57 -12.39
CA ILE A 108 5.45 11.08 -12.25
C ILE A 108 6.09 10.82 -13.61
N ALA A 109 5.36 10.17 -14.54
CA ALA A 109 5.87 9.87 -15.88
C ALA A 109 6.22 11.12 -16.72
N ARG A 110 5.69 12.29 -16.35
CA ARG A 110 5.94 13.58 -17.01
C ARG A 110 7.05 14.41 -16.35
N LEU A 111 7.57 14.02 -15.19
CA LEU A 111 8.67 14.72 -14.48
C LEU A 111 10.04 14.50 -15.14
N ARG A 112 10.09 14.41 -16.47
CA ARG A 112 11.36 14.26 -17.20
C ARG A 112 12.37 15.33 -16.82
#